data_AF-A0A5C7AFA6-F1
#
_entry.id   AF-A0A5C7AFA6-F1
#
_cell.length_a   1.000
_cell.length_b   1.000
_cell.length_c   1.000
_cell.angle_alpha   90.00
_cell.angle_beta   90.00
_cell.angle_gamma   90.00
#
_symmetry.space_group_name_H-M   'P 1'
#
loop_
_entity.id
_entity.type
_entity.pdbx_description
1 polymer ?
#
loop_
_entity_poly.entity_id
_entity_poly.type
_entity_poly.pdbx_seq_one_letter_code
_entity_poly.pdbx_strand_id
1 'polypeptide(L)'
;MDYKTFIKRDYVLVLLISVLYFLTVKNVVPVVAYLVIAVISSIYFFPVKLFLGDAFDNTSKKKHILAALSYFVTSNIITLTASVFFQEESGFVHTTLGIYALINLGFLFYFYWTEKSRYNVILCCCVLVLTSAKFAI
;
A
#
# COMPACT_ATOMS: atom_id res chain seq x y z
N MET A 1 -16.38 6.98 -19.65
CA MET A 1 -15.92 6.19 -18.48
C MET A 1 -15.81 7.17 -17.32
N ASP A 2 -16.71 7.08 -16.35
CA ASP A 2 -16.78 8.04 -15.25
C ASP A 2 -15.50 8.02 -14.40
N TYR A 3 -14.97 9.21 -14.05
CA TYR A 3 -13.82 9.37 -13.15
C TYR A 3 -14.01 8.62 -11.81
N LYS A 4 -15.27 8.46 -11.39
CA LYS A 4 -15.69 7.69 -10.20
C LYS A 4 -15.37 6.19 -10.29
N THR A 5 -15.25 5.62 -11.49
CA THR A 5 -14.96 4.19 -11.65
C THR A 5 -13.47 3.88 -11.56
N PHE A 6 -12.60 4.82 -11.95
CA PHE A 6 -11.14 4.66 -11.89
C PHE A 6 -10.62 4.70 -10.44
N ILE A 7 -11.22 5.54 -9.60
CA ILE A 7 -10.92 5.69 -8.16
C ILE A 7 -11.35 4.45 -7.34
N LYS A 8 -12.15 3.53 -7.90
CA LYS A 8 -12.67 2.35 -7.17
C LYS A 8 -11.72 1.14 -7.13
N ARG A 9 -10.50 1.23 -7.67
CA ARG A 9 -9.60 0.07 -7.82
C ARG A 9 -8.18 0.29 -7.30
N ASP A 10 -8.01 0.95 -6.15
CA ASP A 10 -6.67 1.20 -5.64
C ASP A 10 -5.91 -0.09 -5.25
N TYR A 11 -6.63 -1.17 -4.96
CA TYR A 11 -6.01 -2.50 -4.81
C TYR A 11 -5.32 -2.98 -6.10
N VAL A 12 -5.82 -2.59 -7.30
CA VAL A 12 -5.14 -2.89 -8.57
C VAL A 12 -3.85 -2.09 -8.68
N LEU A 13 -3.84 -0.83 -8.24
CA LEU A 13 -2.62 -0.02 -8.22
C LEU A 13 -1.56 -0.69 -7.31
N VAL A 14 -1.94 -1.09 -6.10
CA VAL A 14 -1.00 -1.81 -5.21
C VAL A 14 -0.53 -3.12 -5.82
N LEU A 15 -1.43 -3.89 -6.45
CA LEU A 15 -1.06 -5.12 -7.12
C LEU A 15 -0.06 -4.88 -8.27
N LEU A 16 -0.25 -3.83 -9.06
CA LEU A 16 0.68 -3.43 -10.12
C LEU A 16 2.04 -3.04 -9.54
N ILE A 17 2.07 -2.32 -8.41
CA ILE A 17 3.31 -2.01 -7.69
C ILE A 17 4.01 -3.30 -7.24
N SER A 18 3.27 -4.29 -6.73
CA SER A 18 3.84 -5.59 -6.36
C SER A 18 4.48 -6.31 -7.55
N VAL A 19 3.83 -6.30 -8.71
CA VAL A 19 4.37 -6.88 -9.94
C VAL A 19 5.62 -6.12 -10.39
N LEU A 20 5.59 -4.78 -10.37
CA LEU A 20 6.74 -3.95 -10.74
C LEU A 20 7.92 -4.16 -9.79
N TYR A 21 7.67 -4.27 -8.49
CA TYR A 21 8.69 -4.60 -7.49
C TYR A 21 9.37 -5.93 -7.83
N PHE A 22 8.58 -6.98 -8.11
CA PHE A 22 9.12 -8.29 -8.48
C PHE A 22 9.95 -8.24 -9.78
N LEU A 23 9.47 -7.52 -10.81
CA LEU A 23 10.21 -7.32 -12.05
C LEU A 23 11.52 -6.54 -11.82
N THR A 24 11.53 -5.61 -10.87
CA THR A 24 12.70 -4.84 -10.49
C THR A 24 13.73 -5.72 -9.78
N VAL A 25 13.29 -6.57 -8.83
CA VAL A 25 14.15 -7.60 -8.19
C VAL A 25 14.77 -8.54 -9.23
N LYS A 26 14.04 -8.89 -10.30
CA LYS A 26 14.55 -9.70 -11.41
C LYS A 26 15.35 -8.92 -12.46
N ASN A 27 15.68 -7.65 -12.19
CA ASN A 27 16.42 -6.76 -13.10
C ASN A 27 15.77 -6.57 -14.48
N VAL A 28 14.46 -6.82 -14.60
CA VAL A 28 13.69 -6.61 -15.84
C VAL A 28 13.28 -5.14 -15.99
N VAL A 29 12.97 -4.49 -14.86
CA VAL A 29 12.59 -3.08 -14.80
C VAL A 29 13.68 -2.30 -14.03
N PRO A 30 14.13 -1.13 -14.53
CA PRO A 30 15.09 -0.31 -13.81
C PRO A 30 14.56 0.16 -12.45
N VAL A 31 15.41 0.10 -11.41
CA VAL A 31 15.09 0.56 -10.05
C VAL A 31 14.55 2.00 -10.04
N VAL A 32 15.11 2.88 -10.88
CA VAL A 32 14.66 4.28 -11.00
C VAL A 32 13.20 4.38 -11.47
N ALA A 33 12.78 3.53 -12.41
CA ALA A 33 11.40 3.51 -12.88
C ALA A 33 10.45 3.05 -11.78
N TYR A 34 10.83 2.02 -11.01
CA TYR A 34 10.08 1.57 -9.85
C TYR A 34 9.98 2.67 -8.78
N LEU A 35 11.07 3.35 -8.46
CA LEU A 35 11.12 4.43 -7.49
C LEU A 35 10.12 5.55 -7.84
N VAL A 36 10.12 6.02 -9.09
CA VAL A 36 9.20 7.07 -9.53
C VAL A 36 7.75 6.65 -9.33
N ILE A 37 7.40 5.42 -9.73
CA ILE A 37 6.04 4.90 -9.58
C ILE A 37 5.66 4.73 -8.10
N ALA A 38 6.58 4.25 -7.27
CA ALA A 38 6.36 4.08 -5.84
C ALA A 38 6.13 5.43 -5.14
N VAL A 39 6.90 6.47 -5.48
CA VAL A 39 6.72 7.82 -4.93
C VAL A 39 5.37 8.40 -5.33
N ILE A 40 5.01 8.34 -6.62
CA ILE A 40 3.71 8.83 -7.11
C ILE A 40 2.56 8.10 -6.40
N SER A 41 2.67 6.78 -6.28
CA SER A 41 1.66 5.95 -5.62
C SER A 41 1.56 6.22 -4.13
N SER A 42 2.70 6.46 -3.46
CA SER A 42 2.74 6.84 -2.05
C SER A 42 2.00 8.15 -1.82
N ILE A 43 2.30 9.19 -2.60
CA ILE A 43 1.62 10.50 -2.57
C ILE A 43 0.12 10.37 -2.85
N TYR A 44 -0.25 9.50 -3.78
CA TYR A 44 -1.65 9.20 -4.09
C TYR A 44 -2.39 8.67 -2.86
N PHE A 45 -1.86 7.65 -2.18
CA PHE A 45 -2.50 7.09 -0.98
C PHE A 45 -2.46 8.06 0.21
N PHE A 46 -1.36 8.79 0.39
CA PHE A 46 -1.20 9.84 1.39
C PHE A 46 -0.20 10.87 0.87
N PRO A 47 -0.56 12.17 0.73
CA PRO A 47 -1.74 12.82 1.31
C PRO A 47 -2.98 12.85 0.40
N VAL A 48 -2.87 12.67 -0.91
CA VAL A 48 -3.94 13.05 -1.87
C VAL A 48 -5.27 12.40 -1.54
N LYS A 49 -5.33 11.08 -1.45
CA LYS A 49 -6.58 10.37 -1.17
C LYS A 49 -7.12 10.64 0.24
N LEU A 50 -6.24 10.97 1.19
CA LEU A 50 -6.66 11.32 2.54
C LEU A 50 -7.39 12.67 2.59
N PHE A 51 -6.86 13.70 1.92
CA PHE A 51 -7.39 15.06 2.01
C PHE A 51 -8.37 15.42 0.88
N LEU A 52 -8.26 14.81 -0.29
CA LEU A 52 -9.05 15.13 -1.50
C LEU A 52 -10.03 14.02 -1.88
N GLY A 53 -10.05 12.90 -1.14
CA GLY A 53 -10.92 11.77 -1.46
C GLY A 53 -12.32 11.91 -0.85
N ASP A 54 -13.35 11.85 -1.69
CA ASP A 54 -14.77 11.72 -1.27
C ASP A 54 -15.07 10.42 -0.49
N ALA A 55 -14.07 9.57 -0.25
CA ALA A 55 -14.18 8.31 0.49
C ALA A 55 -14.70 8.51 1.92
N PHE A 56 -14.72 9.75 2.41
CA PHE A 56 -15.06 10.10 3.78
C PHE A 56 -16.40 10.84 3.96
N ASP A 57 -17.23 10.98 2.92
CA ASP A 57 -18.43 11.82 3.04
C ASP A 57 -19.62 11.18 3.78
N ASN A 58 -19.59 9.87 4.09
CA ASN A 58 -20.78 9.18 4.62
C ASN A 58 -20.51 8.10 5.69
N THR A 59 -19.39 8.15 6.41
CA THR A 59 -19.10 7.18 7.49
C THR A 59 -18.88 7.84 8.86
N SER A 60 -18.92 7.04 9.94
CA SER A 60 -18.68 7.58 11.28
C SER A 60 -17.23 8.02 11.44
N LYS A 61 -16.96 9.06 12.26
CA LYS A 61 -15.60 9.59 12.50
C LYS A 61 -14.56 8.50 12.81
N LYS A 62 -14.95 7.45 13.54
CA LYS A 62 -14.08 6.31 13.88
C LYS A 62 -13.65 5.52 12.63
N LYS A 63 -14.57 5.27 11.70
CA LYS A 63 -14.29 4.54 10.45
C LYS A 63 -13.38 5.36 9.54
N HIS A 64 -13.57 6.68 9.49
CA HIS A 64 -12.70 7.59 8.75
C HIS A 64 -11.27 7.53 9.25
N ILE A 65 -11.06 7.64 10.57
CA ILE A 65 -9.72 7.58 11.17
C ILE A 65 -9.05 6.25 10.85
N LEU A 66 -9.78 5.12 10.94
CA LEU A 66 -9.20 3.81 10.63
C LEU A 66 -8.84 3.64 9.16
N ALA A 67 -9.70 4.09 8.25
CA ALA A 67 -9.42 4.04 6.81
C ALA A 67 -8.23 4.95 6.44
N ALA A 68 -8.16 6.15 7.02
CA ALA A 68 -7.03 7.05 6.90
C ALA A 68 -5.72 6.40 7.37
N LEU A 69 -5.75 5.77 8.54
CA LEU A 69 -4.59 5.08 9.10
C LEU A 69 -4.15 3.89 8.22
N SER A 70 -5.10 3.16 7.63
CA SER A 70 -4.81 2.08 6.68
C SER A 70 -4.15 2.60 5.38
N TYR A 71 -4.60 3.74 4.83
CA TYR A 71 -3.96 4.36 3.67
C TYR A 71 -2.56 4.90 4.00
N PHE A 72 -2.39 5.47 5.19
CA PHE A 72 -1.08 5.88 5.68
C PHE A 72 -0.11 4.69 5.78
N VAL A 73 -0.55 3.57 6.36
CA VAL A 73 0.27 2.34 6.43
C VAL A 73 0.60 1.82 5.03
N THR A 74 -0.36 1.83 4.12
CA THR A 74 -0.15 1.42 2.72
C THR A 74 0.92 2.26 2.02
N SER A 75 0.85 3.59 2.15
CA SER A 75 1.85 4.53 1.62
C SER A 75 3.25 4.29 2.21
N ASN A 76 3.35 4.06 3.53
CA ASN A 76 4.63 3.75 4.17
C ASN A 76 5.22 2.44 3.66
N ILE A 77 4.40 1.39 3.48
CA ILE A 77 4.86 0.11 2.92
C ILE A 77 5.42 0.31 1.51
N ILE A 78 4.69 1.01 0.63
CA ILE A 78 5.16 1.29 -0.73
C ILE A 78 6.51 2.02 -0.70
N THR A 79 6.63 3.06 0.12
CA THR A 79 7.85 3.86 0.25
C THR A 79 9.02 3.02 0.77
N LEU A 80 8.80 2.23 1.82
CA LEU A 80 9.82 1.37 2.40
C LEU A 80 10.28 0.30 1.41
N THR A 81 9.38 -0.29 0.61
CA THR A 81 9.81 -1.25 -0.44
C THR A 81 10.68 -0.61 -1.51
N ALA A 82 10.49 0.68 -1.84
CA ALA A 82 11.40 1.39 -2.73
C ALA A 82 12.76 1.62 -2.07
N SER A 83 12.79 1.95 -0.78
CA SER A 83 14.04 2.16 -0.04
C SER A 83 14.90 0.90 0.11
N VAL A 84 14.30 -0.30 0.07
CA VAL A 84 15.05 -1.57 0.16
C VAL A 84 16.14 -1.67 -0.91
N PHE A 85 15.88 -1.22 -2.14
CA PHE A 85 16.86 -1.28 -3.24
C PHE A 85 18.08 -0.37 -3.07
N PHE A 86 18.02 0.61 -2.17
CA PHE A 86 19.11 1.55 -1.93
C PHE A 86 19.82 1.29 -0.60
N GLN A 87 19.26 0.42 0.25
CA GLN A 87 19.75 0.13 1.59
C GLN A 87 19.63 -1.36 1.92
N GLU A 88 20.02 -2.23 0.98
CA GLU A 88 19.88 -3.70 1.08
C GLU A 88 20.45 -4.29 2.38
N GLU A 89 21.49 -3.69 2.97
CA GLU A 89 22.09 -4.19 4.22
C GLU A 89 21.48 -3.60 5.50
N SER A 90 20.53 -2.68 5.39
CA SER A 90 19.95 -2.02 6.56
C SER A 90 18.87 -2.91 7.21
N GLY A 91 19.27 -3.66 8.25
CA GLY A 91 18.34 -4.42 9.09
C GLY A 91 17.19 -3.55 9.64
N PHE A 92 17.41 -2.24 9.77
CA PHE A 92 16.38 -1.27 10.14
C PHE A 92 15.22 -1.23 9.13
N VAL A 93 15.46 -1.00 7.83
CA VAL A 93 14.39 -0.89 6.81
C VAL A 93 13.57 -2.18 6.75
N HIS A 94 14.25 -3.32 6.80
CA HIS A 94 13.58 -4.62 6.81
C HIS A 94 12.73 -4.84 8.06
N THR A 95 13.19 -4.39 9.23
CA THR A 95 12.44 -4.49 10.49
C THR A 95 11.22 -3.57 10.47
N THR A 96 11.40 -2.32 10.05
CA THR A 96 10.31 -1.34 9.93
C THR A 96 9.25 -1.81 8.94
N LEU A 97 9.64 -2.36 7.79
CA LEU A 97 8.69 -2.95 6.84
C LEU A 97 7.91 -4.12 7.46
N GLY A 98 8.57 -4.95 8.27
CA GLY A 98 7.93 -6.04 9.02
C GLY A 98 6.88 -5.53 10.02
N ILE A 99 7.19 -4.47 10.76
CA ILE A 99 6.24 -3.84 11.69
C ILE A 99 5.02 -3.32 10.94
N TYR A 100 5.20 -2.61 9.83
CA TYR A 100 4.09 -2.13 9.01
C TYR A 100 3.27 -3.26 8.39
N ALA A 101 3.91 -4.36 7.98
CA ALA A 101 3.21 -5.54 7.49
C ALA A 101 2.30 -6.16 8.57
N LEU A 102 2.79 -6.27 9.81
CA LEU A 102 1.99 -6.73 10.95
C LEU A 102 0.81 -5.80 11.25
N ILE A 103 1.03 -4.49 11.20
CA ILE A 103 -0.05 -3.50 11.37
C ILE A 103 -1.10 -3.66 10.25
N ASN A 104 -0.66 -3.80 9.00
CA ASN A 104 -1.57 -4.04 7.86
C ASN A 104 -2.35 -5.34 8.00
N LEU A 105 -1.74 -6.38 8.59
CA LEU A 105 -2.42 -7.63 8.91
C LEU A 105 -3.49 -7.44 10.00
N GLY A 106 -3.23 -6.60 10.99
CA GLY A 106 -4.25 -6.16 11.95
C GLY A 106 -5.43 -5.44 11.28
N PHE A 107 -5.15 -4.56 10.31
CA PHE A 107 -6.20 -3.91 9.51
C PHE A 107 -7.00 -4.90 8.67
N LEU A 108 -6.34 -5.90 8.08
CA LEU A 108 -7.01 -6.97 7.34
C LEU A 108 -8.04 -7.68 8.23
N PHE A 109 -7.62 -8.10 9.43
CA PHE A 109 -8.50 -8.74 10.41
C PHE A 109 -9.68 -7.84 10.78
N TYR A 110 -9.41 -6.56 11.09
CA TYR A 110 -10.46 -5.60 11.43
C TYR A 110 -11.46 -5.41 10.29
N PHE A 111 -10.98 -5.20 9.05
CA PHE A 111 -11.84 -4.95 7.91
C PHE A 111 -12.65 -6.17 7.50
N TYR A 112 -12.11 -7.37 7.70
CA TYR A 112 -12.80 -8.62 7.41
C TYR A 112 -13.88 -8.94 8.44
N TRP A 113 -13.54 -8.95 9.73
CA TRP A 113 -14.47 -9.39 10.79
C TRP A 113 -15.44 -8.29 11.24
N THR A 114 -14.98 -7.05 11.40
CA THR A 114 -15.78 -5.98 12.01
C THR A 114 -16.52 -5.15 10.97
N GLU A 115 -15.79 -4.59 10.00
CA GLU A 115 -16.38 -3.72 8.96
C GLU A 115 -17.04 -4.50 7.82
N LYS A 116 -16.61 -5.75 7.58
CA LYS A 116 -16.97 -6.55 6.39
C LYS A 116 -16.75 -5.79 5.08
N SER A 117 -15.77 -4.87 5.06
CA SER A 117 -15.44 -4.04 3.91
C SER A 117 -14.59 -4.84 2.92
N ARG A 118 -15.23 -5.45 1.93
CA ARG A 118 -14.55 -6.24 0.89
C ARG A 118 -13.43 -5.45 0.20
N TYR A 119 -13.67 -4.16 -0.04
CA TYR A 119 -12.71 -3.29 -0.71
C TYR A 119 -11.39 -3.15 0.10
N ASN A 120 -11.49 -2.80 1.39
CA ASN A 120 -10.30 -2.63 2.24
C ASN A 120 -9.60 -3.96 2.53
N VAL A 121 -10.36 -5.07 2.60
CA VAL A 121 -9.79 -6.41 2.72
C VAL A 121 -8.91 -6.73 1.51
N ILE A 122 -9.42 -6.53 0.29
CA ILE A 122 -8.65 -6.79 -0.93
C ILE A 122 -7.41 -5.90 -1.00
N LEU A 123 -7.54 -4.61 -0.63
CA LEU A 123 -6.40 -3.70 -0.56
C LEU A 123 -5.33 -4.21 0.41
N CYS A 124 -5.70 -4.56 1.64
CA CYS A 124 -4.76 -5.11 2.63
C CYS A 124 -4.09 -6.39 2.14
N CYS A 125 -4.82 -7.28 1.44
CA CYS A 125 -4.23 -8.47 0.81
C CYS A 125 -3.18 -8.10 -0.25
N CYS A 126 -3.48 -7.15 -1.15
CA CYS A 126 -2.51 -6.68 -2.16
C CYS A 126 -1.27 -6.07 -1.51
N VAL A 127 -1.44 -5.32 -0.42
CA VAL A 127 -0.33 -4.76 0.36
C VAL A 127 0.50 -5.87 1.02
N LEU A 128 -0.13 -6.95 1.52
CA LEU A 128 0.62 -8.10 2.04
C LEU A 128 1.45 -8.77 0.94
N VAL A 129 0.91 -8.92 -0.27
CA VAL A 129 1.66 -9.45 -1.43
C VAL A 129 2.87 -8.57 -1.76
N LEU A 130 2.73 -7.24 -1.67
CA LEU A 130 3.85 -6.31 -1.84
C LEU A 130 4.94 -6.55 -0.78
N THR A 131 4.54 -6.70 0.48
CA THR A 131 5.49 -6.95 1.58
C THR A 131 6.14 -8.33 1.51
N SER A 132 5.44 -9.35 1.01
CA SER A 132 5.99 -10.70 0.93
C SER A 132 7.08 -10.83 -0.12
N ALA A 133 7.06 -9.96 -1.13
CA ALA A 133 8.12 -9.91 -2.13
C ALA A 133 9.50 -9.53 -1.52
N LYS A 134 9.55 -8.95 -0.32
CA LYS A 134 10.81 -8.81 0.46
C LYS A 134 11.50 -10.15 0.71
N PHE A 135 10.73 -11.23 0.91
CA PHE A 135 11.28 -12.57 1.17
C PHE A 135 11.67 -13.34 -0.10
N ALA A 136 11.51 -12.74 -1.28
CA ALA A 136 11.89 -13.32 -2.56
C ALA A 136 13.28 -12.86 -3.07
N ILE A 137 13.95 -12.00 -2.29
CA ILE A 137 15.35 -11.60 -2.42
C ILE A 137 16.16 -12.52 -1.51
#